data_AF-A0AAV4FGE5-F1
#
_entry.id   AF-A0AAV4FGE5-F1
#
_cell.length_a   1.000
_cell.length_b   1.000
_cell.length_c   1.000
_cell.angle_alpha   90.00
_cell.angle_beta   90.00
_cell.angle_gamma   90.00
#
_symmetry.space_group_name_H-M   'P 1'
#
loop_
_entity.id
_entity.type
_entity.pdbx_description
1 polymer ?
#
loop_
_entity_poly.entity_id
_entity_poly.type
_entity_poly.pdbx_seq_one_letter_code
_entity_poly.pdbx_strand_id
1 'polypeptide(L)'
;MLHHFFVHHLAPEVKTLELFFDGCSGQNKNYTLLRFLHMLVHKEKRVQNIRLRFPIRGHSYMYLECDRDLALVNQKADIDLPHQWHQVIESARVKPSPYSVISCKQDMFKTSA
;
A
#
# COMPACT_ATOMS: atom_id res chain seq x y z
N MET A 1 -11.74 -13.42 -3.44
CA MET A 1 -11.63 -12.02 -3.91
C MET A 1 -10.62 -11.84 -5.02
N LEU A 2 -9.31 -12.07 -4.83
CA LEU A 2 -8.29 -11.85 -5.87
C LEU A 2 -8.56 -12.61 -7.18
N HIS A 3 -8.87 -13.90 -7.11
CA HIS A 3 -9.25 -14.69 -8.29
C HIS A 3 -10.43 -14.07 -9.06
N HIS A 4 -11.49 -13.66 -8.36
CA HIS A 4 -12.65 -13.01 -9.00
C HIS A 4 -12.27 -11.71 -9.71
N PHE A 5 -11.37 -10.91 -9.12
CA PHE A 5 -10.87 -9.69 -9.75
C PHE A 5 -10.11 -9.98 -11.05
N PHE A 6 -9.17 -10.94 -11.01
CA PHE A 6 -8.44 -11.36 -12.20
C PHE A 6 -9.36 -11.98 -13.25
N VAL A 7 -10.46 -12.63 -12.84
CA VAL A 7 -11.36 -13.34 -13.78
C VAL A 7 -12.46 -12.47 -14.37
N HIS A 8 -13.01 -11.52 -13.62
CA HIS A 8 -14.19 -10.77 -14.04
C HIS A 8 -13.92 -9.29 -14.31
N HIS A 9 -12.87 -8.71 -13.71
CA HIS A 9 -12.58 -7.28 -13.85
C HIS A 9 -11.35 -6.98 -14.71
N LEU A 10 -10.42 -7.94 -14.86
CA LEU A 10 -9.25 -7.72 -15.70
C LEU A 10 -9.60 -7.93 -17.18
N ALA A 11 -9.37 -6.89 -18.00
CA ALA A 11 -9.57 -6.96 -19.43
C ALA A 11 -8.75 -8.11 -20.05
N PRO A 12 -9.34 -8.92 -20.95
CA PRO A 12 -8.69 -10.12 -21.51
C PRO A 12 -7.46 -9.81 -22.39
N GLU A 13 -7.23 -8.54 -22.72
CA GLU A 13 -6.12 -8.07 -23.55
C GLU A 13 -4.81 -7.88 -22.77
N VAL A 14 -4.86 -7.89 -21.43
CA VAL A 14 -3.69 -7.66 -20.58
C VAL A 14 -2.78 -8.90 -20.59
N LYS A 15 -1.74 -8.85 -21.43
CA LYS A 15 -0.76 -9.94 -21.59
C LYS A 15 0.37 -9.92 -20.57
N THR A 16 0.71 -8.74 -20.05
CA THR A 16 1.84 -8.53 -19.13
C THR A 16 1.35 -7.88 -17.85
N LEU A 17 1.61 -8.53 -16.72
CA LEU A 17 1.33 -8.00 -15.39
C LEU A 17 2.63 -7.62 -14.70
N GLU A 18 2.77 -6.37 -14.30
CA GLU A 18 3.89 -5.91 -13.48
C GLU A 18 3.43 -5.76 -12.04
N LEU A 19 4.08 -6.47 -11.12
CA LEU A 19 3.75 -6.47 -9.70
C LEU A 19 4.94 -5.99 -8.89
N PHE A 20 4.68 -5.09 -7.95
CA PHE A 20 5.67 -4.60 -7.02
C PHE A 20 5.54 -5.32 -5.68
N PHE A 21 6.64 -5.85 -5.17
CA PHE A 21 6.69 -6.57 -3.90
C PHE A 21 7.67 -5.88 -2.95
N ASP A 22 7.20 -5.49 -1.76
CA ASP A 22 8.01 -4.82 -0.74
C ASP A 22 9.02 -5.76 -0.02
N GLY A 23 8.99 -7.06 -0.32
CA GLY A 23 9.90 -8.04 0.28
C GLY A 23 10.24 -9.19 -0.65
N CYS A 24 11.51 -9.62 -0.62
CA CYS A 24 11.96 -10.80 -1.33
C CYS A 24 11.25 -12.06 -0.79
N SER A 25 10.97 -13.02 -1.67
CA SER A 25 10.25 -14.27 -1.36
C SER A 25 10.89 -15.12 -0.25
N GLY A 26 12.17 -14.90 0.05
CA GLY A 26 12.87 -15.55 1.17
C GLY A 26 12.56 -14.94 2.54
N GLN A 27 12.16 -13.67 2.63
CA GLN A 27 11.77 -13.03 3.88
C GLN A 27 10.25 -13.02 4.09
N ASN A 28 9.48 -13.00 3.00
CA ASN A 28 8.04 -12.88 3.07
C ASN A 28 7.38 -14.26 2.92
N LYS A 29 6.66 -14.73 3.95
CA LYS A 29 5.97 -16.04 4.00
C LYS A 29 4.81 -16.19 2.99
N ASN A 30 4.69 -15.30 2.02
CA ASN A 30 3.59 -15.24 1.05
C ASN A 30 3.77 -16.22 -0.13
N TYR A 31 4.18 -17.45 0.15
CA TYR A 31 4.32 -18.53 -0.84
C TYR A 31 2.99 -18.83 -1.56
N THR A 32 1.87 -18.69 -0.85
CA THR A 32 0.53 -18.87 -1.40
C THR A 32 0.26 -17.91 -2.55
N LEU A 33 0.73 -16.66 -2.46
CA LEU A 33 0.51 -15.66 -3.50
C LEU A 33 1.38 -15.95 -4.73
N LEU A 34 2.63 -16.36 -4.55
CA LEU A 34 3.48 -16.81 -5.67
C LEU A 34 2.89 -18.04 -6.38
N ARG A 35 2.34 -18.99 -5.60
CA ARG A 35 1.70 -20.18 -6.14
C ARG A 35 0.41 -19.84 -6.90
N PHE A 36 -0.34 -18.84 -6.43
CA PHE A 36 -1.50 -18.30 -7.11
C PHE A 36 -1.12 -17.62 -8.43
N LEU A 37 -0.09 -16.77 -8.45
CA LEU A 37 0.41 -16.13 -9.68
C LEU A 37 0.89 -17.17 -10.70
N HIS A 38 1.59 -18.21 -10.25
CA HIS A 38 1.98 -19.33 -11.09
C HIS A 38 0.77 -20.07 -11.67
N MET A 39 -0.28 -20.28 -10.88
CA MET A 39 -1.52 -20.92 -11.33
C MET A 39 -2.26 -20.07 -12.38
N LEU A 40 -2.29 -18.74 -12.23
CA LEU A 40 -2.89 -17.82 -13.20
C LEU A 40 -2.22 -17.90 -14.59
N VAL A 41 -0.89 -18.03 -14.63
CA VAL A 41 -0.13 -18.15 -15.90
C VAL A 41 -0.29 -19.54 -16.51
N HIS A 42 -0.10 -20.60 -15.72
CA HIS A 42 0.00 -21.95 -16.25
C HIS A 42 -1.33 -22.68 -16.42
N LYS A 43 -2.31 -22.47 -15.51
CA LYS A 43 -3.61 -23.14 -15.58
C LYS A 43 -4.65 -22.29 -16.31
N GLU A 44 -4.80 -21.03 -15.93
CA GLU A 44 -5.80 -20.14 -16.53
C GLU A 44 -5.33 -19.50 -17.84
N LYS A 45 -4.02 -19.48 -18.13
CA LYS A 45 -3.41 -18.91 -19.36
C LYS A 45 -3.87 -17.49 -19.67
N ARG A 46 -4.32 -16.76 -18.64
CA ARG A 46 -4.94 -15.45 -18.79
C ARG A 46 -3.90 -14.34 -18.94
N VAL A 47 -2.72 -14.53 -18.36
CA VAL A 47 -1.59 -13.61 -18.42
C VAL A 47 -0.40 -14.36 -19.00
N GLN A 48 0.29 -13.79 -20.00
CA GLN A 48 1.43 -14.42 -20.65
C GLN A 48 2.73 -14.24 -19.86
N ASN A 49 2.91 -13.07 -19.24
CA ASN A 49 4.12 -12.77 -18.50
C ASN A 49 3.80 -11.99 -17.21
N ILE A 50 4.33 -12.46 -16.08
CA ILE A 50 4.24 -11.76 -14.80
C ILE A 50 5.65 -11.34 -14.40
N ARG A 51 5.87 -10.03 -14.33
CA ARG A 51 7.14 -9.44 -13.88
C ARG A 51 7.01 -9.00 -12.44
N LEU A 52 7.79 -9.64 -11.57
CA LEU A 52 7.91 -9.28 -10.17
C LEU A 52 9.06 -8.30 -10.02
N ARG A 53 8.75 -7.03 -9.74
CA ARG A 53 9.74 -6.00 -9.45
C ARG A 53 9.88 -5.86 -7.94
N PHE A 54 11.08 -6.11 -7.44
CA PHE A 54 11.43 -5.85 -6.05
C PHE A 54 12.20 -4.53 -5.99
N PRO A 55 11.77 -3.56 -5.16
CA PRO A 55 12.50 -2.32 -4.98
C PRO A 55 13.85 -2.63 -4.32
N ILE A 56 14.90 -1.97 -4.79
CA ILE A 56 16.24 -2.07 -4.22
C ILE A 56 16.22 -1.45 -2.82
N ARG A 57 16.76 -2.15 -1.82
CA ARG A 57 16.90 -1.62 -0.46
C ARG A 57 17.70 -0.31 -0.51
N GLY A 58 17.07 0.78 -0.06
CA GLY A 58 17.64 2.13 -0.11
C GLY A 58 16.90 3.10 -1.05
N HIS A 59 16.12 2.59 -2.02
CA HIS A 59 15.25 3.40 -2.89
C HIS A 59 13.74 3.20 -2.64
N SER A 60 13.37 2.23 -1.80
CA SER A 60 12.01 2.08 -1.24
C SER A 60 11.54 3.31 -0.44
N TYR A 61 12.46 4.21 -0.09
CA TYR A 61 12.18 5.45 0.63
C TYR A 61 11.23 6.42 -0.10
N MET A 62 11.06 6.30 -1.42
CA MET A 62 10.21 7.22 -2.20
C MET A 62 8.77 6.72 -2.39
N TYR A 63 8.52 5.41 -2.36
CA TYR A 63 7.15 4.86 -2.51
C TYR A 63 6.39 4.76 -1.17
N LEU A 64 7.09 4.93 -0.04
CA LEU A 64 6.58 4.83 1.34
C LEU A 64 6.69 6.16 2.10
N GLU A 65 6.60 7.30 1.41
CA GLU A 65 6.62 8.61 2.10
C GLU A 65 5.52 8.69 3.16
N CYS A 66 4.33 8.15 2.87
CA CYS A 66 3.25 8.02 3.85
C CYS A 66 3.65 7.20 5.08
N ASP A 67 4.36 6.08 4.90
CA ASP A 67 4.77 5.22 6.02
C ASP A 67 5.89 5.85 6.84
N ARG A 68 6.78 6.62 6.19
CA ARG A 68 7.77 7.45 6.89
C ARG A 68 7.07 8.53 7.71
N ASP A 69 6.06 9.18 7.13
CA ASP A 69 5.30 10.22 7.80
C ASP A 69 4.53 9.65 9.00
N LEU A 70 3.92 8.48 8.85
CA LEU A 70 3.27 7.75 9.95
C LEU A 70 4.24 7.24 11.01
N ALA A 71 5.48 6.90 10.63
CA ALA A 71 6.52 6.49 11.59
C ALA A 71 7.04 7.66 12.45
N LEU A 72 6.93 8.91 11.96
CA LEU A 72 7.28 10.11 12.71
C LEU A 72 6.18 10.52 13.71
N VAL A 73 4.94 10.08 13.49
CA VAL A 73 3.82 10.34 14.39
C VAL A 73 3.97 9.48 15.65
N ASN A 74 4.03 10.15 16.81
CA ASN A 74 4.10 9.48 18.11
C ASN A 74 2.75 8.79 18.43
N GLN A 75 2.68 7.47 18.23
CA GLN A 75 1.50 6.65 18.54
C GLN A 75 1.24 6.48 20.05
N LYS A 76 2.19 6.88 20.90
CA LYS A 76 2.10 6.79 22.37
C LYS A 76 1.79 8.14 23.03
N ALA A 77 1.36 9.14 22.26
CA ALA A 77 0.94 10.41 22.84
C ALA A 77 -0.35 10.20 23.64
N ASP A 78 -0.37 10.68 24.89
CA ASP A 78 -1.58 10.71 25.71
C ASP A 78 -2.56 11.72 25.10
N ILE A 79 -3.62 11.21 24.48
CA ILE A 79 -4.63 11.98 23.77
C ILE A 79 -6.01 11.56 24.26
N ASP A 80 -6.75 12.53 24.79
CA ASP A 80 -8.11 12.33 25.31
C ASP A 80 -9.19 12.69 24.28
N LEU A 81 -8.90 13.63 23.38
CA LEU A 81 -9.86 14.20 22.43
C LEU A 81 -9.35 14.18 20.98
N PRO A 82 -10.19 13.83 19.99
CA PRO A 82 -9.77 13.72 18.58
C PRO A 82 -9.06 14.94 18.00
N HIS A 83 -9.41 16.16 18.42
CA HIS A 83 -8.76 17.39 17.94
C HIS A 83 -7.28 17.53 18.35
N GLN A 84 -6.85 16.85 19.42
CA GLN A 84 -5.45 16.89 19.88
C GLN A 84 -4.54 16.12 18.91
N TRP A 85 -5.08 15.19 18.12
CA TRP A 85 -4.32 14.54 17.04
C TRP A 85 -3.83 15.53 15.99
N HIS A 86 -4.54 16.65 15.77
CA HIS A 86 -4.07 17.67 14.84
C HIS A 86 -2.71 18.23 15.29
N GLN A 87 -2.57 18.54 16.59
CA GLN A 87 -1.33 19.09 17.16
C GLN A 87 -0.18 18.07 17.14
N VAL A 88 -0.49 16.80 17.41
CA VAL A 88 0.50 15.70 17.39
C VAL A 88 0.99 15.44 15.97
N ILE A 89 0.11 15.50 14.97
CA ILE A 89 0.49 15.33 13.57
C ILE A 89 1.27 16.55 13.08
N GLU A 90 0.83 17.79 13.37
CA GLU A 90 1.57 19.00 12.98
C GLU A 90 3.00 19.02 13.53
N SER A 91 3.19 18.59 14.78
CA SER A 91 4.49 18.57 15.45
C SER A 91 5.36 17.35 15.10
N ALA A 92 4.81 16.33 14.44
CA ALA A 92 5.54 15.10 14.09
C ALA A 92 6.70 15.32 13.10
N ARG A 93 6.65 16.35 12.25
CA ARG A 93 7.71 16.66 11.28
C ARG A 93 8.24 18.08 11.44
N VAL A 94 9.50 18.18 11.87
CA VAL A 94 10.19 19.47 12.07
C VAL A 94 11.06 19.86 10.86
N LYS A 95 11.44 18.91 10.00
CA LYS A 95 12.24 19.15 8.78
C LYS A 95 11.64 18.41 7.58
N PRO A 96 11.55 18.99 6.37
CA PRO A 96 11.84 20.38 6.00
C PRO A 96 10.71 21.38 6.33
N SER A 97 9.48 20.93 6.61
CA SER A 97 8.37 21.76 7.09
C SER A 97 7.35 20.92 7.89
N PRO A 98 6.59 21.51 8.83
CA PRO A 98 5.44 20.87 9.47
C PRO A 98 4.42 20.35 8.45
N TYR A 99 3.66 19.32 8.83
CA TYR A 99 2.55 18.84 8.01
C TYR A 99 1.40 19.85 8.01
N SER A 100 0.78 20.07 6.86
CA SER A 100 -0.47 20.82 6.76
C SER A 100 -1.63 19.90 7.15
N VAL A 101 -2.19 20.09 8.35
CA VAL A 101 -3.33 19.31 8.82
C VAL A 101 -4.62 20.00 8.42
N ILE A 102 -5.40 19.33 7.57
CA ILE A 102 -6.73 19.79 7.15
C ILE A 102 -7.76 19.03 7.99
N SER A 103 -8.54 19.77 8.78
CA SER A 103 -9.66 19.18 9.51
C SER A 103 -10.80 18.86 8.53
N CYS A 104 -10.99 17.57 8.27
CA CYS A 104 -12.06 17.09 7.42
C CYS A 104 -13.28 16.69 8.27
N LYS A 105 -14.47 17.17 7.88
CA LYS A 105 -15.73 16.70 8.49
C LYS A 105 -16.11 15.35 7.90
N GLN A 106 -16.85 14.54 8.65
CA GLN A 106 -17.30 13.22 8.21
C GLN A 106 -18.11 13.28 6.90
N ASP A 107 -18.82 14.39 6.67
CA ASP A 107 -19.58 14.66 5.43
C ASP A 107 -18.71 14.73 4.17
N MET A 108 -17.40 14.92 4.31
CA MET A 108 -16.46 14.96 3.18
C MET A 108 -16.09 13.57 2.66
N PHE A 109 -16.36 12.52 3.44
CA PHE A 109 -16.05 11.15 3.06
C PHE A 109 -17.34 10.45 2.66
N LYS A 110 -17.36 9.90 1.44
CA LYS A 110 -18.49 9.07 1.01
C LYS A 110 -18.57 7.86 1.93
N THR A 111 -19.63 7.80 2.73
CA THR A 111 -19.99 6.59 3.46
C THR A 111 -20.53 5.63 2.42
N SER A 112 -19.67 4.80 1.84
CA SER A 112 -20.12 3.62 1.11
C SER A 112 -20.64 2.63 2.15
N ALA A 113 -21.93 2.74 2.43
CA ALA A 113 -22.72 1.66 3.01
C ALA A 113 -22.85 0.51 1.99
#